data_AF-G9K3V1-F1
#
_entry.id   AF-G9K3V1-F1
#
_cell.length_a   1.000
_cell.length_b   1.000
_cell.length_c   1.000
_cell.angle_alpha   90.00
_cell.angle_beta   90.00
_cell.angle_gamma   90.00
#
_symmetry.space_group_name_H-M   'P 1'
#
loop_
_entity.id
_entity.type
_entity.pdbx_description
1 polymer ?
#
loop_
_entity_poly.entity_id
_entity_poly.type
_entity_poly.pdbx_seq_one_letter_code
_entity_poly.pdbx_strand_id
1 'polypeptide(L)'
;EHLAAERETEIRSLCSPDGLRDTEMDRSQAPDQSDSSQALPSMEHLIQEGWRAVGVLVAQRGPLLKERQTLTQRLQGLMEEVERYAPGSSERQAFMLGLRGCGLWAELKALRAQSQRQELEEVAGRRQLLLQELQAKQQRILHWRRLVEETQEQVRLLIKGNSASKTRLCRSPAEVLALIQRKVVPTSEVVAPQSQELLRCLEEEARHLPHLLLGPLLRHSPGGLQPLPTVLPSIHQLHPASPRGSSLIVLSHTLGLPAGKAPELLLPKAASLRQDLLFLQDQQSLRCWDLLHVKTSLPPGPSTQELLQIRASQEKEQKDNLGQALKQLENVLKQALERIPKLQGVVEDWWEQPGQAALSEELCQGLSLPQWRLRWVQAQGALQQLC
;
A
#
# COMPACT_ATOMS: atom_id res chain seq x y z
N GLU A 1 -40.07 30.11 2.36
CA GLU A 1 -40.64 29.77 1.04
C GLU A 1 -39.79 30.30 -0.13
N HIS A 2 -39.21 31.49 -0.06
CA HIS A 2 -38.32 32.02 -1.12
C HIS A 2 -37.07 31.17 -1.43
N LEU A 3 -36.40 30.61 -0.42
CA LEU A 3 -35.20 29.77 -0.63
C LEU A 3 -35.50 28.41 -1.27
N ALA A 4 -36.72 27.90 -1.12
CA ALA A 4 -37.14 26.66 -1.77
C ALA A 4 -37.45 26.88 -3.26
N ALA A 5 -38.04 28.04 -3.58
CA ALA A 5 -38.31 28.44 -4.96
C ALA A 5 -37.01 28.72 -5.75
N GLU A 6 -36.00 29.37 -5.14
CA GLU A 6 -34.69 29.58 -5.77
C GLU A 6 -33.97 28.25 -6.06
N ARG A 7 -34.07 27.28 -5.15
CA ARG A 7 -33.48 25.95 -5.33
C ARG A 7 -34.20 25.13 -6.41
N GLU A 8 -35.51 25.27 -6.55
CA GLU A 8 -36.26 24.64 -7.65
C GLU A 8 -35.94 25.25 -9.02
N THR A 9 -35.69 26.57 -9.09
CA THR A 9 -35.30 27.21 -10.36
C THR A 9 -33.88 26.86 -10.78
N GLU A 10 -32.95 26.71 -9.82
CA GLU A 10 -31.60 26.19 -10.11
C GLU A 10 -31.65 24.76 -10.66
N ILE A 11 -32.45 23.87 -10.05
CA ILE A 11 -32.56 22.47 -10.50
C ILE A 11 -33.22 22.37 -11.88
N ARG A 12 -34.22 23.20 -12.19
CA ARG A 12 -34.82 23.24 -13.54
C ARG A 12 -33.86 23.79 -14.60
N SER A 13 -32.96 24.70 -14.24
CA SER A 13 -31.93 25.22 -15.17
C SER A 13 -30.88 24.16 -15.53
N LEU A 14 -30.54 23.27 -14.59
CA LEU A 14 -29.57 22.18 -14.78
C LEU A 14 -30.16 20.98 -15.54
N CYS A 15 -31.49 20.86 -15.59
CA CYS A 15 -32.20 19.76 -16.25
C CYS A 15 -32.77 20.14 -17.63
N SER A 16 -32.47 21.33 -18.18
CA SER A 16 -32.93 21.68 -19.53
C SER A 16 -32.12 20.90 -20.60
N PRO A 17 -32.79 20.18 -21.53
CA PRO A 17 -32.13 19.34 -22.52
C PRO A 17 -31.44 20.11 -23.66
N ASP A 18 -31.46 21.45 -23.65
CA ASP A 18 -30.90 22.30 -24.71
C ASP A 18 -29.45 22.77 -24.48
N GLY A 19 -28.76 22.21 -23.49
CA GLY A 19 -27.34 22.48 -23.21
C GLY A 19 -26.34 21.52 -23.85
N LEU A 20 -26.79 20.53 -24.63
CA LEU A 20 -25.91 19.63 -25.39
C LEU A 20 -25.44 20.31 -26.68
N ARG A 21 -24.60 21.34 -26.54
CA ARG A 21 -23.67 21.72 -27.60
C ARG A 21 -22.26 21.44 -27.13
N ASP A 22 -21.65 20.51 -27.85
CA ASP A 22 -20.23 20.21 -27.91
C ASP A 22 -19.40 21.44 -27.57
N THR A 23 -18.79 21.44 -26.39
CA THR A 23 -17.68 22.32 -26.08
C THR A 23 -16.65 21.50 -25.34
N GLU A 24 -15.71 20.96 -26.11
CA GLU A 24 -14.42 20.50 -25.64
C GLU A 24 -13.81 21.59 -24.74
N MET A 25 -13.65 21.31 -23.45
CA MET A 25 -12.68 22.00 -22.60
C MET A 25 -12.09 21.03 -21.58
N ASP A 26 -10.85 20.67 -21.89
CA ASP A 26 -9.72 20.42 -21.00
C ASP A 26 -9.97 19.67 -19.69
N ARG A 27 -9.83 18.35 -19.79
CA ARG A 27 -9.49 17.48 -18.67
C ARG A 27 -7.97 17.26 -18.62
N SER A 28 -7.23 18.35 -18.50
CA SER A 28 -5.77 18.34 -18.32
C SER A 28 -5.47 18.72 -16.88
N GLN A 29 -5.39 17.72 -15.99
CA GLN A 29 -4.63 17.67 -14.72
C GLN A 29 -5.24 16.60 -13.78
N ALA A 30 -4.99 15.34 -14.12
CA ALA A 30 -4.81 14.28 -13.14
C ALA A 30 -3.34 13.84 -13.26
N PRO A 31 -2.60 13.65 -12.15
CA PRO A 31 -1.19 13.34 -12.21
C PRO A 31 -0.99 12.01 -12.94
N ASP A 32 -0.14 12.06 -13.96
CA ASP A 32 0.26 10.98 -14.84
C ASP A 32 0.54 9.67 -14.09
N GLN A 33 -0.37 8.70 -14.27
CA GLN A 33 -0.01 7.28 -14.31
C GLN A 33 0.18 6.87 -15.77
N SER A 34 0.99 7.65 -16.48
CA SER A 34 1.39 7.37 -17.85
C SER A 34 2.66 6.53 -17.78
N ASP A 35 2.51 5.22 -17.56
CA ASP A 35 3.53 4.19 -17.86
C ASP A 35 3.02 2.75 -17.68
N SER A 36 1.79 2.42 -18.13
CA SER A 36 1.45 1.01 -18.41
C SER A 36 0.28 0.79 -19.37
N SER A 37 -0.06 1.78 -20.19
CA SER A 37 -1.09 1.62 -21.23
C SER A 37 -0.43 1.19 -22.54
N GLN A 38 0.12 -0.03 -22.60
CA GLN A 38 0.29 -0.66 -23.90
C GLN A 38 -1.11 -0.77 -24.50
N ALA A 39 -1.43 0.10 -25.45
CA ALA A 39 -2.68 0.07 -26.19
C ALA A 39 -2.87 -1.36 -26.70
N LEU A 40 -3.92 -2.02 -26.23
CA LEU A 40 -4.23 -3.39 -26.63
C LEU A 40 -4.26 -3.43 -28.17
N PRO A 41 -3.54 -4.37 -28.81
CA PRO A 41 -3.52 -4.46 -30.27
C PRO A 41 -4.95 -4.59 -30.81
N SER A 42 -5.24 -3.88 -31.89
CA SER A 42 -6.57 -3.89 -32.50
C SER A 42 -6.99 -5.32 -32.88
N MET A 43 -8.29 -5.61 -32.85
CA MET A 43 -8.82 -6.95 -33.20
C MET A 43 -8.32 -7.41 -34.58
N GLU A 44 -8.23 -6.49 -35.53
CA GLU A 44 -7.70 -6.74 -36.87
C GLU A 44 -6.21 -7.12 -36.84
N HIS A 45 -5.40 -6.48 -35.99
CA HIS A 45 -3.99 -6.82 -35.83
C HIS A 45 -3.81 -8.22 -35.24
N LEU A 46 -4.57 -8.57 -34.20
CA LEU A 46 -4.54 -9.91 -33.59
C LEU A 46 -4.99 -11.00 -34.56
N ILE A 47 -6.01 -10.73 -35.37
CA ILE A 47 -6.46 -11.66 -36.42
C ILE A 47 -5.35 -11.84 -37.47
N GLN A 48 -4.74 -10.75 -37.96
CA GLN A 48 -3.66 -10.83 -38.95
C GLN A 48 -2.39 -11.51 -38.41
N GLU A 49 -2.06 -11.30 -37.14
CA GLU A 49 -0.95 -11.95 -36.47
C GLU A 49 -1.22 -13.45 -36.30
N GLY A 50 -2.44 -13.80 -35.85
CA GLY A 50 -2.90 -15.19 -35.77
C GLY A 50 -2.84 -15.90 -37.12
N TRP A 51 -3.30 -15.26 -38.20
CA TRP A 51 -3.20 -15.81 -39.55
C TRP A 51 -1.76 -15.95 -40.03
N ARG A 52 -0.86 -15.01 -39.70
CA ARG A 52 0.57 -15.13 -40.01
C ARG A 52 1.21 -16.30 -39.27
N ALA A 53 0.95 -16.45 -37.97
CA ALA A 53 1.46 -17.56 -37.16
C ALA A 53 0.99 -18.92 -37.69
N VAL A 54 -0.30 -19.04 -38.03
CA VAL A 54 -0.85 -20.24 -38.67
C VAL A 54 -0.20 -20.48 -40.03
N GLY A 55 0.01 -19.44 -40.84
CA GLY A 55 0.71 -19.53 -42.11
C GLY A 55 2.14 -20.09 -41.98
N VAL A 56 2.90 -19.63 -40.98
CA VAL A 56 4.24 -20.13 -40.68
C VAL A 56 4.21 -21.60 -40.24
N LEU A 57 3.29 -21.98 -39.35
CA LEU A 57 3.15 -23.37 -38.89
C LEU A 57 2.72 -24.31 -40.03
N VAL A 58 1.81 -23.88 -40.91
CA VAL A 58 1.40 -24.66 -42.09
C VAL A 58 2.55 -24.80 -43.08
N ALA A 59 3.35 -23.75 -43.28
CA ALA A 59 4.56 -23.80 -44.12
C ALA A 59 5.62 -24.76 -43.55
N GLN A 60 5.79 -24.82 -42.22
CA GLN A 60 6.69 -25.76 -41.54
C GLN A 60 6.17 -27.21 -41.50
N ARG A 61 4.84 -27.40 -41.52
CA ARG A 61 4.22 -28.74 -41.54
C ARG A 61 4.52 -29.49 -42.84
N GLY A 62 4.55 -28.80 -43.98
CA GLY A 62 4.86 -29.38 -45.29
C GLY A 62 6.18 -30.18 -45.34
N PRO A 63 7.34 -29.58 -45.02
CA PRO A 63 8.63 -30.28 -45.02
C PRO A 63 8.69 -31.41 -43.98
N LEU A 64 8.15 -31.23 -42.77
CA LEU A 64 8.14 -32.29 -41.75
C LEU A 64 7.28 -33.50 -42.15
N LEU A 65 6.15 -33.28 -42.83
CA LEU A 65 5.33 -34.37 -43.37
C LEU A 65 6.04 -35.09 -44.51
N LYS A 66 6.74 -34.35 -45.39
CA LYS A 66 7.57 -34.94 -46.45
C LYS A 66 8.71 -35.76 -45.85
N GLU A 67 9.41 -35.25 -44.85
CA GLU A 67 10.50 -35.94 -44.17
C GLU A 67 10.00 -37.23 -43.50
N ARG A 68 8.89 -37.16 -42.76
CA ARG A 68 8.22 -38.34 -42.20
C ARG A 68 7.84 -39.34 -43.29
N GLN A 69 7.26 -38.90 -44.40
CA GLN A 69 6.89 -39.79 -45.51
C GLN A 69 8.13 -40.46 -46.12
N THR A 70 9.21 -39.71 -46.36
CA THR A 70 10.47 -40.25 -46.90
C THR A 70 11.12 -41.26 -45.95
N LEU A 71 11.17 -40.98 -44.65
CA LEU A 71 11.69 -41.91 -43.64
C LEU A 71 10.84 -43.17 -43.54
N THR A 72 9.51 -43.03 -43.63
CA THR A 72 8.57 -44.17 -43.61
C THR A 72 8.74 -45.05 -44.85
N GLN A 73 8.83 -44.45 -46.04
CA GLN A 73 9.06 -45.19 -47.29
C GLN A 73 10.42 -45.89 -47.31
N ARG A 74 11.46 -45.23 -46.79
CA ARG A 74 12.82 -45.79 -46.71
C ARG A 74 12.91 -46.95 -45.73
N LEU A 75 12.20 -46.86 -44.61
CA LEU A 75 12.02 -47.99 -43.69
C LEU A 75 11.33 -49.17 -44.35
N GLN A 76 10.26 -48.90 -45.09
CA GLN A 76 9.48 -49.93 -45.78
C GLN A 76 10.33 -50.65 -46.84
N GLY A 77 11.10 -49.91 -47.63
CA GLY A 77 12.06 -50.48 -48.59
C GLY A 77 13.18 -51.29 -47.93
N LEU A 78 13.73 -50.83 -46.80
CA LEU A 78 14.75 -51.59 -46.05
C LEU A 78 14.18 -52.87 -45.45
N MET A 79 12.93 -52.86 -44.98
CA MET A 79 12.25 -54.07 -44.50
C MET A 79 12.05 -55.09 -45.62
N GLU A 80 11.59 -54.65 -46.80
CA GLU A 80 11.43 -55.50 -47.97
C GLU A 80 12.77 -56.06 -48.47
N GLU A 81 13.86 -55.29 -48.40
CA GLU A 81 15.20 -55.75 -48.74
C GLU A 81 15.70 -56.83 -47.76
N VAL A 82 15.48 -56.64 -46.46
CA VAL A 82 15.83 -57.62 -45.42
C VAL A 82 15.05 -58.93 -45.61
N GLU A 83 13.78 -58.88 -45.98
CA GLU A 83 12.95 -60.06 -46.27
C GLU A 83 13.38 -60.83 -47.53
N ARG A 84 14.06 -60.18 -48.48
CA ARG A 84 14.53 -60.81 -49.74
C ARG A 84 15.86 -61.55 -49.62
N TYR A 85 16.65 -61.35 -48.57
CA TYR A 85 17.92 -62.08 -48.38
C TYR A 85 17.69 -63.44 -47.71
N ALA A 86 17.99 -64.53 -48.44
CA ALA A 86 17.92 -65.91 -47.93
C ALA A 86 19.09 -66.21 -46.95
N PRO A 87 18.88 -67.10 -45.94
CA PRO A 87 19.75 -67.25 -44.76
C PRO A 87 21.06 -68.04 -45.01
N GLY A 88 21.77 -67.79 -46.10
CA GLY A 88 22.92 -68.64 -46.49
C GLY A 88 24.15 -67.96 -47.09
N SER A 89 24.11 -66.70 -47.56
CA SER A 89 25.28 -66.11 -48.26
C SER A 89 25.65 -64.66 -47.91
N SER A 90 24.84 -63.90 -47.16
CA SER A 90 25.21 -62.53 -46.74
C SER A 90 24.59 -62.07 -45.42
N GLU A 91 24.64 -62.90 -44.36
CA GLU A 91 24.13 -62.57 -43.02
C GLU A 91 24.60 -61.20 -42.49
N ARG A 92 25.86 -60.82 -42.78
CA ARG A 92 26.41 -59.51 -42.42
C ARG A 92 25.68 -58.34 -43.10
N GLN A 93 25.23 -58.50 -44.35
CA GLN A 93 24.49 -57.45 -45.07
C GLN A 93 23.05 -57.34 -44.57
N ALA A 94 22.36 -58.47 -44.34
CA ALA A 94 21.03 -58.49 -43.74
C ALA A 94 21.04 -57.85 -42.33
N PHE A 95 22.07 -58.14 -41.52
CA PHE A 95 22.25 -57.52 -40.21
C PHE A 95 22.48 -56.01 -40.29
N MET A 96 23.34 -55.54 -41.20
CA MET A 96 23.60 -54.11 -41.40
C MET A 96 22.35 -53.34 -41.88
N LEU A 97 21.52 -53.95 -42.73
CA LEU A 97 20.24 -53.38 -43.16
C LEU A 97 19.22 -53.35 -42.01
N GLY A 98 19.15 -54.41 -41.20
CA GLY A 98 18.34 -54.46 -39.99
C GLY A 98 18.71 -53.37 -38.97
N LEU A 99 20.01 -53.17 -38.73
CA LEU A 99 20.49 -52.07 -37.87
C LEU A 99 20.09 -50.69 -38.39
N ARG A 100 20.18 -50.47 -39.70
CA ARG A 100 19.73 -49.22 -40.35
C ARG A 100 18.22 -49.03 -40.22
N GLY A 101 17.44 -50.10 -40.37
CA GLY A 101 16.00 -50.08 -40.14
C GLY A 101 15.67 -49.70 -38.69
N CYS A 102 16.31 -50.33 -37.72
CA CYS A 102 16.15 -50.00 -36.30
C CYS A 102 16.51 -48.53 -36.00
N GLY A 103 17.59 -48.01 -36.61
CA GLY A 103 17.99 -46.61 -36.47
C GLY A 103 16.91 -45.63 -36.95
N LEU A 104 16.38 -45.82 -38.17
CA LEU A 104 15.31 -44.97 -38.71
C LEU A 104 14.00 -45.07 -37.91
N TRP A 105 13.71 -46.26 -37.36
CA TRP A 105 12.55 -46.46 -36.49
C TRP A 105 12.70 -45.70 -35.16
N ALA A 106 13.90 -45.67 -34.60
CA ALA A 106 14.20 -44.91 -33.39
C ALA A 106 14.09 -43.40 -33.63
N GLU A 107 14.58 -42.90 -34.76
CA GLU A 107 14.45 -41.49 -35.16
C GLU A 107 12.97 -41.07 -35.29
N LEU A 108 12.14 -41.88 -35.94
CA LEU A 108 10.70 -41.61 -36.04
C LEU A 108 9.98 -41.62 -34.69
N LYS A 109 10.37 -42.52 -33.78
CA LYS A 109 9.83 -42.53 -32.41
C LYS A 109 10.26 -41.29 -31.63
N ALA A 110 11.52 -40.87 -31.75
CA ALA A 110 12.05 -39.68 -31.08
C ALA A 110 11.33 -38.41 -31.53
N LEU A 111 11.11 -38.23 -32.84
CA LEU A 111 10.39 -37.07 -33.38
C LEU A 111 8.94 -36.98 -32.87
N ARG A 112 8.24 -38.13 -32.74
CA ARG A 112 6.87 -38.17 -32.17
C ARG A 112 6.86 -37.87 -30.68
N ALA A 113 7.82 -38.41 -29.93
CA ALA A 113 7.94 -38.13 -28.50
C ALA A 113 8.24 -36.64 -28.25
N GLN A 114 9.09 -36.04 -29.08
CA GLN A 114 9.41 -34.61 -29.00
C GLN A 114 8.20 -33.72 -29.26
N SER A 115 7.40 -34.01 -30.30
CA SER A 115 6.19 -33.22 -30.60
C SER A 115 5.15 -33.32 -29.48
N GLN A 116 4.92 -34.53 -28.93
CA GLN A 116 3.98 -34.73 -27.83
C GLN A 116 4.44 -34.02 -26.55
N ARG A 117 5.73 -34.05 -26.27
CA ARG A 117 6.30 -33.34 -25.12
C ARG A 117 6.09 -31.84 -25.23
N GLN A 118 6.33 -31.27 -26.41
CA GLN A 118 6.17 -29.84 -26.65
C GLN A 118 4.70 -29.39 -26.48
N GLU A 119 3.73 -30.17 -26.95
CA GLU A 119 2.30 -29.90 -26.73
C GLU A 119 1.91 -29.94 -25.25
N LEU A 120 2.42 -30.91 -24.50
CA LEU A 120 2.16 -31.02 -23.06
C LEU A 120 2.78 -29.85 -22.29
N GLU A 121 3.99 -29.43 -22.65
CA GLU A 121 4.67 -28.27 -22.07
C GLU A 121 3.90 -26.97 -22.35
N GLU A 122 3.39 -26.78 -23.57
CA GLU A 122 2.53 -25.63 -23.89
C GLU A 122 1.23 -25.61 -23.08
N VAL A 123 0.53 -26.75 -22.99
CA VAL A 123 -0.73 -26.84 -22.23
C VAL A 123 -0.48 -26.61 -20.74
N ALA A 124 0.62 -27.16 -20.20
CA ALA A 124 1.02 -26.91 -18.81
C ALA A 124 1.35 -25.43 -18.56
N GLY A 125 2.11 -24.80 -19.47
CA GLY A 125 2.44 -23.38 -19.39
C GLY A 125 1.19 -22.49 -19.44
N ARG A 126 0.26 -22.75 -20.37
CA ARG A 126 -1.02 -22.02 -20.46
C ARG A 126 -1.86 -22.16 -19.18
N ARG A 127 -1.93 -23.37 -18.61
CA ARG A 127 -2.64 -23.60 -17.34
C ARG A 127 -1.99 -22.84 -16.18
N GLN A 128 -0.66 -22.76 -16.15
CA GLN A 128 0.05 -22.05 -15.10
C GLN A 128 -0.17 -20.53 -15.16
N LEU A 129 -0.20 -19.95 -16.36
CA LEU A 129 -0.57 -18.54 -16.56
C LEU A 129 -2.00 -18.26 -16.10
N LEU A 130 -2.96 -19.11 -16.48
CA LEU A 130 -4.36 -18.97 -16.04
C LEU A 130 -4.49 -19.04 -14.51
N LEU A 131 -3.72 -19.91 -13.84
CA LEU A 131 -3.71 -19.97 -12.38
C LEU A 131 -3.17 -18.68 -11.75
N GLN A 132 -2.11 -18.10 -12.32
CA GLN A 132 -1.57 -16.81 -11.87
C GLN A 132 -2.59 -15.68 -12.05
N GLU A 133 -3.27 -15.63 -13.19
CA GLU A 133 -4.33 -14.64 -13.43
C GLU A 133 -5.50 -14.78 -12.46
N LEU A 134 -5.93 -16.01 -12.18
CA LEU A 134 -6.99 -16.30 -11.22
C LEU A 134 -6.58 -15.89 -9.81
N GLN A 135 -5.35 -16.18 -9.39
CA GLN A 135 -4.81 -15.74 -8.10
C GLN A 135 -4.78 -14.20 -8.02
N ALA A 136 -4.33 -13.52 -9.09
CA ALA A 136 -4.33 -12.06 -9.14
C ALA A 136 -5.76 -11.46 -9.10
N LYS A 137 -6.74 -12.11 -9.74
CA LYS A 137 -8.15 -11.71 -9.65
C LYS A 137 -8.69 -11.92 -8.23
N GLN A 138 -8.38 -13.04 -7.58
CA GLN A 138 -8.77 -13.31 -6.20
C GLN A 138 -8.19 -12.28 -5.23
N GLN A 139 -6.89 -11.96 -5.36
CA GLN A 139 -6.25 -10.94 -4.53
C GLN A 139 -6.89 -9.56 -4.70
N ARG A 140 -7.22 -9.17 -5.95
CA ARG A 140 -7.97 -7.94 -6.22
C ARG A 140 -9.32 -7.92 -5.53
N ILE A 141 -10.08 -9.03 -5.57
CA ILE A 141 -11.38 -9.14 -4.89
C ILE A 141 -11.21 -9.00 -3.37
N LEU A 142 -10.22 -9.67 -2.77
CA LEU A 142 -9.97 -9.59 -1.34
C LEU A 142 -9.53 -8.19 -0.90
N HIS A 143 -8.73 -7.50 -1.72
CA HIS A 143 -8.35 -6.12 -1.47
C HIS A 143 -9.57 -5.19 -1.54
N TRP A 144 -10.40 -5.33 -2.58
CA TRP A 144 -11.64 -4.56 -2.71
C TRP A 144 -12.59 -4.77 -1.53
N ARG A 145 -12.75 -6.01 -1.04
CA ARG A 145 -13.58 -6.29 0.13
C ARG A 145 -13.11 -5.53 1.37
N ARG A 146 -11.81 -5.57 1.65
CA ARG A 146 -11.22 -4.81 2.78
C ARG A 146 -11.44 -3.31 2.64
N LEU A 147 -11.21 -2.75 1.44
CA LEU A 147 -11.44 -1.33 1.20
C LEU A 147 -12.91 -0.93 1.39
N VAL A 148 -13.85 -1.78 0.94
CA VAL A 148 -15.28 -1.56 1.16
C VAL A 148 -15.64 -1.62 2.65
N GLU A 149 -15.08 -2.56 3.40
CA GLU A 149 -15.29 -2.66 4.85
C GLU A 149 -14.76 -1.41 5.59
N GLU A 150 -13.55 -0.97 5.27
CA GLU A 150 -12.94 0.23 5.86
C GLU A 150 -13.74 1.49 5.53
N THR A 151 -14.13 1.69 4.27
CA THR A 151 -14.94 2.84 3.85
C THR A 151 -16.34 2.82 4.46
N GLN A 152 -16.97 1.64 4.58
CA GLN A 152 -18.26 1.51 5.24
C GLN A 152 -18.17 1.85 6.73
N GLU A 153 -17.08 1.48 7.42
CA GLU A 153 -16.87 1.85 8.82
C GLU A 153 -16.65 3.35 8.98
N GLN A 154 -15.85 3.98 8.10
CA GLN A 154 -15.70 5.43 8.07
C GLN A 154 -17.05 6.15 7.89
N VAL A 155 -17.89 5.67 6.97
CA VAL A 155 -19.24 6.21 6.75
C VAL A 155 -20.11 6.06 8.00
N ARG A 156 -20.07 4.90 8.69
CA ARG A 156 -20.81 4.72 9.95
C ARG A 156 -20.36 5.70 11.03
N LEU A 157 -19.05 5.90 11.17
CA LEU A 157 -18.50 6.88 12.13
C LEU A 157 -18.95 8.30 11.79
N LEU A 158 -18.95 8.68 10.50
CA LEU A 158 -19.44 9.98 10.05
C LEU A 158 -20.94 10.15 10.34
N ILE A 159 -21.77 9.14 10.07
CA ILE A 159 -23.22 9.18 10.39
C ILE A 159 -23.44 9.34 11.90
N LYS A 160 -22.67 8.62 12.73
CA LYS A 160 -22.74 8.74 14.19
C LYS A 160 -22.29 10.12 14.66
N GLY A 161 -21.19 10.65 14.12
CA GLY A 161 -20.69 11.98 14.42
C GLY A 161 -21.66 13.09 14.00
N ASN A 162 -22.27 12.95 12.82
CA ASN A 162 -23.26 13.89 12.29
C ASN A 162 -24.54 13.88 13.13
N SER A 163 -25.08 12.70 13.44
CA SER A 163 -26.28 12.60 14.28
C SER A 163 -26.06 13.20 15.68
N ALA A 164 -24.91 12.93 16.33
CA ALA A 164 -24.56 13.55 17.60
C ALA A 164 -24.43 15.08 17.50
N SER A 165 -23.84 15.58 16.41
CA SER A 165 -23.69 17.02 16.17
C SER A 165 -25.02 17.69 15.88
N LYS A 166 -25.91 17.04 15.12
CA LYS A 166 -27.30 17.47 14.91
C LYS A 166 -28.05 17.56 16.24
N THR A 167 -27.94 16.55 17.10
CA THR A 167 -28.57 16.60 18.44
C THR A 167 -28.03 17.75 19.29
N ARG A 168 -26.72 18.00 19.28
CA ARG A 168 -26.12 19.15 19.99
C ARG A 168 -26.60 20.48 19.43
N LEU A 169 -26.65 20.62 18.10
CA LEU A 169 -27.16 21.84 17.45
C LEU A 169 -28.65 22.07 17.73
N CYS A 170 -29.47 21.02 17.83
CA CYS A 170 -30.87 21.17 18.22
C CYS A 170 -31.03 21.60 19.69
N ARG A 171 -30.13 21.19 20.59
CA ARG A 171 -30.19 21.54 22.04
C ARG A 171 -29.59 22.90 22.36
N SER A 172 -28.52 23.29 21.64
CA SER A 172 -27.77 24.54 21.87
C SER A 172 -28.65 25.80 21.93
N PRO A 173 -29.59 26.06 21.00
CA PRO A 173 -30.44 27.23 21.07
C PRO A 173 -31.30 27.30 22.33
N ALA A 174 -31.85 26.17 22.78
CA ALA A 174 -32.63 26.10 24.00
C ALA A 174 -31.76 26.34 25.24
N GLU A 175 -30.54 25.79 25.27
CA GLU A 175 -29.57 26.00 26.35
C GLU A 175 -29.10 27.46 26.42
N VAL A 176 -28.81 28.09 25.27
CA VAL A 176 -28.42 29.50 25.17
C VAL A 176 -29.56 30.41 25.60
N LEU A 177 -30.79 30.16 25.14
CA LEU A 177 -31.97 30.93 25.56
C LEU A 177 -32.21 30.80 27.07
N ALA A 178 -32.12 29.59 27.62
CA ALA A 178 -32.24 29.37 29.05
C ALA A 178 -31.16 30.11 29.86
N LEU A 179 -29.93 30.15 29.35
CA LEU A 179 -28.83 30.89 29.98
C LEU A 179 -29.08 32.41 29.93
N ILE A 180 -29.50 32.94 28.78
CA ILE A 180 -29.85 34.36 28.61
C ILE A 180 -30.96 34.74 29.60
N GLN A 181 -32.05 33.96 29.66
CA GLN A 181 -33.16 34.19 30.58
C GLN A 181 -32.74 34.12 32.05
N ARG A 182 -31.82 33.21 32.41
CA ARG A 182 -31.39 33.02 33.80
C ARG A 182 -30.36 34.05 34.26
N LYS A 183 -29.49 34.54 33.36
CA LYS A 183 -28.30 35.33 33.73
C LYS A 183 -28.30 36.73 33.17
N VAL A 184 -28.64 36.89 31.90
CA VAL A 184 -28.54 38.19 31.21
C VAL A 184 -29.76 39.04 31.48
N VAL A 185 -30.97 38.48 31.35
CA VAL A 185 -32.23 39.22 31.57
C VAL A 185 -32.31 39.82 32.98
N PRO A 186 -32.08 39.08 34.08
CA PRO A 186 -32.20 39.63 35.42
C PRO A 186 -31.12 40.68 35.71
N THR A 187 -29.90 40.48 35.21
CA THR A 187 -28.81 41.45 35.37
C THR A 187 -29.12 42.73 34.59
N SER A 188 -29.68 42.61 33.38
CA SER A 188 -30.12 43.75 32.59
C SER A 188 -31.24 44.53 33.28
N GLU A 189 -32.20 43.84 33.89
CA GLU A 189 -33.30 44.48 34.64
C GLU A 189 -32.80 45.24 35.87
N VAL A 190 -31.74 44.76 36.53
CA VAL A 190 -31.11 45.46 37.67
C VAL A 190 -30.25 46.64 37.22
N VAL A 191 -29.50 46.49 36.13
CA VAL A 191 -28.55 47.51 35.64
C VAL A 191 -29.27 48.64 34.89
N ALA A 192 -30.35 48.36 34.17
CA ALA A 192 -31.10 49.35 33.41
C ALA A 192 -31.53 50.59 34.23
N PRO A 193 -32.21 50.47 35.38
CA PRO A 193 -32.61 51.64 36.17
C PRO A 193 -31.40 52.37 36.76
N GLN A 194 -30.36 51.65 37.18
CA GLN A 194 -29.13 52.28 37.69
C GLN A 194 -28.42 53.09 36.61
N SER A 195 -28.37 52.58 35.37
CA SER A 195 -27.79 53.30 34.25
C SER A 195 -28.59 54.54 33.86
N GLN A 196 -29.93 54.47 33.91
CA GLN A 196 -30.81 55.61 33.66
C GLN A 196 -30.66 56.67 34.75
N GLU A 197 -30.56 56.26 36.01
CA GLU A 197 -30.35 57.17 37.13
C GLU A 197 -28.98 57.85 37.06
N LEU A 198 -27.94 57.10 36.68
CA LEU A 198 -26.59 57.65 36.51
C LEU A 198 -26.55 58.66 35.35
N LEU A 199 -27.24 58.36 34.23
CA LEU A 199 -27.41 59.32 33.13
C LEU A 199 -28.15 60.58 33.59
N ARG A 200 -29.25 60.45 34.35
CA ARG A 200 -29.98 61.59 34.93
C ARG A 200 -29.06 62.46 35.80
N CYS A 201 -28.31 61.84 36.71
CA CYS A 201 -27.34 62.54 37.56
C CYS A 201 -26.24 63.23 36.74
N LEU A 202 -25.71 62.57 35.71
CA LEU A 202 -24.70 63.18 34.83
C LEU A 202 -25.27 64.36 34.04
N GLU A 203 -26.50 64.27 33.54
CA GLU A 203 -27.17 65.38 32.87
C GLU A 203 -27.40 66.56 33.82
N GLU A 204 -27.74 66.28 35.08
CA GLU A 204 -27.86 67.29 36.13
C GLU A 204 -26.52 67.95 36.43
N GLU A 205 -25.46 67.18 36.69
CA GLU A 205 -24.11 67.72 36.91
C GLU A 205 -23.58 68.49 35.69
N ALA A 206 -23.84 68.00 34.47
CA ALA A 206 -23.48 68.69 33.23
C ALA A 206 -24.18 70.04 33.07
N ARG A 207 -25.41 70.21 33.61
CA ARG A 207 -26.09 71.53 33.64
C ARG A 207 -25.42 72.51 34.61
N HIS A 208 -24.78 72.01 35.67
CA HIS A 208 -24.05 72.83 36.64
C HIS A 208 -22.62 73.17 36.17
N LEU A 209 -22.03 72.35 35.29
CA LEU A 209 -20.67 72.49 34.78
C LEU A 209 -20.35 73.85 34.13
N PRO A 210 -21.22 74.47 33.30
CA PRO A 210 -21.02 75.81 32.75
C PRO A 210 -20.96 76.93 33.80
N HIS A 211 -21.50 76.68 35.00
CA HIS A 211 -21.58 77.64 36.10
C HIS A 211 -20.40 77.52 37.08
N LEU A 212 -19.54 76.50 36.90
CA LEU A 212 -18.29 76.38 37.65
C LEU A 212 -17.26 77.38 37.12
N LEU A 213 -16.98 78.40 37.91
CA LEU A 213 -15.87 79.33 37.65
C LEU A 213 -14.56 78.55 37.81
N LEU A 214 -13.94 78.15 36.69
CA LEU A 214 -12.60 77.53 36.66
C LEU A 214 -11.48 78.53 36.99
N GLY A 215 -11.79 79.83 36.99
CA GLY A 215 -10.85 80.92 37.23
C GLY A 215 -10.06 80.85 38.55
N PRO A 216 -10.62 80.43 39.70
CA PRO A 216 -9.89 80.25 40.95
C PRO A 216 -9.03 78.98 40.98
N LEU A 217 -9.39 77.92 40.23
CA LEU A 217 -8.59 76.68 40.11
C LEU A 217 -7.39 76.84 39.17
N LEU A 218 -7.45 77.83 38.27
CA LEU A 218 -6.35 78.24 37.40
C LEU A 218 -5.49 79.36 38.02
N ARG A 219 -5.80 79.83 39.24
CA ARG A 219 -4.99 80.84 39.93
C ARG A 219 -3.88 80.19 40.74
N HIS A 220 -2.67 80.63 40.42
CA HIS A 220 -1.41 80.38 41.10
C HIS A 220 -1.47 80.67 42.62
N SER A 221 -0.65 79.93 43.36
CA SER A 221 -0.32 80.17 44.76
C SER A 221 0.12 81.63 45.02
N PRO A 222 -0.13 82.17 46.22
CA PRO A 222 0.26 83.53 46.56
C PRO A 222 1.77 83.56 46.86
N GLY A 223 2.58 84.11 45.96
CA GLY A 223 3.91 84.64 46.31
C GLY A 223 5.17 83.94 45.78
N GLY A 224 5.26 83.59 44.49
CA GLY A 224 6.55 83.19 43.89
C GLY A 224 6.62 83.32 42.36
N LEU A 225 7.63 84.04 41.85
CA LEU A 225 7.96 84.18 40.42
C LEU A 225 8.78 82.98 39.90
N GLN A 226 8.22 81.77 39.94
CA GLN A 226 8.75 80.66 39.15
C GLN A 226 7.69 80.17 38.15
N PRO A 227 8.07 79.96 36.87
CA PRO A 227 7.15 79.36 35.92
C PRO A 227 6.79 77.95 36.39
N LEU A 228 5.50 77.58 36.26
CA LEU A 228 5.10 76.17 36.36
C LEU A 228 6.00 75.36 35.41
N PRO A 229 6.59 74.24 35.86
CA PRO A 229 7.17 73.28 34.94
C PRO A 229 6.12 72.96 33.87
N THR A 230 6.48 73.05 32.59
CA THR A 230 5.65 72.66 31.43
C THR A 230 5.29 71.16 31.42
N VAL A 231 5.62 70.47 32.50
CA VAL A 231 5.53 69.05 32.74
C VAL A 231 4.31 68.84 33.63
N LEU A 232 3.34 68.06 33.13
CA LEU A 232 2.12 67.71 33.87
C LEU A 232 2.43 67.32 35.32
N PRO A 233 1.60 67.71 36.31
CA PRO A 233 1.82 67.40 37.72
C PRO A 233 2.07 65.91 38.01
N SER A 234 1.49 65.02 37.20
CA SER A 234 1.73 63.58 37.25
C SER A 234 3.15 63.20 36.86
N ILE A 235 3.71 63.80 35.81
CA ILE A 235 5.05 63.53 35.30
C ILE A 235 6.12 64.19 36.21
N HIS A 236 5.78 65.27 36.90
CA HIS A 236 6.70 65.95 37.83
C HIS A 236 7.13 65.09 39.04
N GLN A 237 6.35 64.05 39.37
CA GLN A 237 6.69 63.08 40.41
C GLN A 237 7.93 62.24 40.05
N LEU A 238 8.23 62.10 38.75
CA LEU A 238 9.42 61.42 38.20
C LEU A 238 10.59 62.37 37.93
N HIS A 239 10.49 63.63 38.38
CA HIS A 239 11.58 64.58 38.23
C HIS A 239 12.70 64.33 39.26
N PRO A 240 13.99 64.49 38.92
CA PRO A 240 15.09 64.30 39.89
C PRO A 240 15.00 65.17 41.14
N ALA A 241 14.35 66.34 41.02
CA ALA A 241 14.12 67.26 42.14
C ALA A 241 12.92 66.87 43.05
N SER A 242 12.14 65.85 42.68
CA SER A 242 11.04 65.34 43.49
C SER A 242 11.59 64.45 44.63
N PRO A 243 11.10 64.58 45.87
CA PRO A 243 11.61 63.80 47.02
C PRO A 243 11.44 62.28 46.86
N ARG A 244 10.51 61.82 46.00
CA ARG A 244 10.33 60.39 45.65
C ARG A 244 10.83 60.05 44.24
N GLY A 245 11.26 61.04 43.47
CA GLY A 245 11.56 60.91 42.04
C GLY A 245 12.70 59.95 41.76
N SER A 246 13.78 59.99 42.55
CA SER A 246 14.92 59.07 42.40
C SER A 246 14.52 57.59 42.45
N SER A 247 13.66 57.21 43.41
CA SER A 247 13.17 55.83 43.56
C SER A 247 12.27 55.39 42.41
N LEU A 248 11.40 56.28 41.92
CA LEU A 248 10.46 55.99 40.85
C LEU A 248 11.14 55.96 39.47
N ILE A 249 12.21 56.74 39.28
CA ILE A 249 13.07 56.69 38.09
C ILE A 249 13.81 55.35 38.03
N VAL A 250 14.36 54.86 39.15
CA VAL A 250 15.02 53.55 39.18
C VAL A 250 14.02 52.42 38.88
N LEU A 251 12.81 52.50 39.45
CA LEU A 251 11.74 51.53 39.18
C LEU A 251 11.27 51.59 37.72
N SER A 252 11.15 52.77 37.12
CA SER A 252 10.76 52.90 35.71
C SER A 252 11.80 52.27 34.79
N HIS A 253 13.09 52.48 35.05
CA HIS A 253 14.17 51.81 34.32
C HIS A 253 14.15 50.30 34.52
N THR A 254 13.93 49.82 35.74
CA THR A 254 13.87 48.37 36.05
C THR A 254 12.70 47.68 35.35
N LEU A 255 11.55 48.37 35.22
CA LEU A 255 10.36 47.88 34.53
C LEU A 255 10.40 48.11 33.00
N GLY A 256 11.47 48.72 32.48
CA GLY A 256 11.66 48.98 31.05
C GLY A 256 10.72 50.05 30.48
N LEU A 257 10.29 51.02 31.29
CA LEU A 257 9.49 52.15 30.81
C LEU A 257 10.37 53.23 30.17
N PRO A 258 9.97 53.80 29.02
CA PRO A 258 10.70 54.89 28.39
C PRO A 258 10.62 56.19 29.22
N ALA A 259 11.67 57.01 29.12
CA ALA A 259 11.76 58.28 29.83
C ALA A 259 10.61 59.24 29.45
N GLY A 260 10.05 59.95 30.43
CA GLY A 260 8.97 60.91 30.22
C GLY A 260 7.54 60.34 30.28
N LYS A 261 7.38 59.05 30.60
CA LYS A 261 6.06 58.45 30.87
C LYS A 261 5.61 58.74 32.31
N ALA A 262 4.30 58.83 32.54
CA ALA A 262 3.74 59.12 33.85
C ALA A 262 3.91 57.95 34.84
N PRO A 263 4.04 58.22 36.16
CA PRO A 263 4.24 57.21 37.19
C PRO A 263 3.05 56.24 37.34
N GLU A 264 1.84 56.66 36.95
CA GLU A 264 0.65 55.80 36.92
C GLU A 264 0.79 54.56 36.01
N LEU A 265 1.73 54.58 35.06
CA LEU A 265 2.02 53.46 34.17
C LEU A 265 2.95 52.40 34.78
N LEU A 266 3.54 52.66 35.95
CA LEU A 266 4.40 51.71 36.65
C LEU A 266 3.64 50.45 37.07
N LEU A 267 2.46 50.61 37.66
CA LEU A 267 1.68 49.48 38.18
C LEU A 267 1.09 48.61 37.05
N PRO A 268 0.48 49.16 35.98
CA PRO A 268 0.08 48.37 34.82
C PRO A 268 1.25 47.61 34.17
N LYS A 269 2.43 48.24 34.07
CA LYS A 269 3.62 47.59 33.50
C LYS A 269 4.17 46.47 34.39
N ALA A 270 4.20 46.68 35.71
CA ALA A 270 4.57 45.64 36.66
C ALA A 270 3.56 44.46 36.64
N ALA A 271 2.26 44.77 36.52
CA ALA A 271 1.22 43.75 36.39
C ALA A 271 1.36 42.94 35.10
N SER A 272 1.66 43.59 33.96
CA SER A 272 1.89 42.88 32.69
C SER A 272 3.10 41.96 32.77
N LEU A 273 4.23 42.44 33.32
CA LEU A 273 5.42 41.61 33.48
C LEU A 273 5.20 40.42 34.43
N ARG A 274 4.37 40.59 35.46
CA ARG A 274 3.96 39.49 36.35
C ARG A 274 3.14 38.44 35.59
N GLN A 275 2.21 38.86 34.72
CA GLN A 275 1.45 37.94 33.89
C GLN A 275 2.36 37.16 32.93
N ASP A 276 3.31 37.84 32.28
CA ASP A 276 4.30 37.20 31.42
C ASP A 276 5.14 36.17 32.18
N LEU A 277 5.56 36.49 33.41
CA LEU A 277 6.32 35.58 34.26
C LEU A 277 5.52 34.31 34.63
N LEU A 278 4.25 34.48 35.03
CA LEU A 278 3.37 33.36 35.35
C LEU A 278 3.14 32.47 34.12
N PHE A 279 2.92 33.08 32.96
CA PHE A 279 2.76 32.35 31.70
C PHE A 279 4.01 31.53 31.35
N LEU A 280 5.21 32.09 31.51
CA LEU A 280 6.46 31.38 31.28
C LEU A 280 6.69 30.25 32.29
N GLN A 281 6.31 30.44 33.56
CA GLN A 281 6.36 29.39 34.58
C GLN A 281 5.41 28.24 34.26
N ASP A 282 4.18 28.54 33.81
CA ASP A 282 3.21 27.53 33.40
C ASP A 282 3.74 26.72 32.21
N GLN A 283 4.30 27.39 31.19
CA GLN A 283 4.94 26.71 30.05
C GLN A 283 6.10 25.83 30.46
N GLN A 284 6.95 26.29 31.38
CA GLN A 284 8.06 25.49 31.89
C GLN A 284 7.53 24.26 32.64
N SER A 285 6.50 24.42 33.47
CA SER A 285 5.89 23.33 34.21
C SER A 285 5.29 22.25 33.30
N LEU A 286 4.60 22.66 32.23
CA LEU A 286 4.06 21.78 31.19
C LEU A 286 5.18 21.00 30.50
N ARG A 287 6.23 21.69 30.03
CA ARG A 287 7.37 21.02 29.38
C ARG A 287 8.10 20.05 30.31
N CYS A 288 8.25 20.40 31.59
CA CYS A 288 8.82 19.50 32.58
C CYS A 288 7.93 18.27 32.81
N TRP A 289 6.62 18.46 32.88
CA TRP A 289 5.65 17.37 32.97
C TRP A 289 5.72 16.45 31.76
N ASP A 290 5.73 17.00 30.54
CA ASP A 290 5.84 16.23 29.29
C ASP A 290 7.12 15.40 29.28
N LEU A 291 8.25 15.99 29.69
CA LEU A 291 9.55 15.33 29.71
C LEU A 291 9.61 14.20 30.77
N LEU A 292 8.98 14.39 31.93
CA LEU A 292 8.83 13.35 32.95
C LEU A 292 7.88 12.23 32.50
N HIS A 293 6.79 12.58 31.81
CA HIS A 293 5.86 11.61 31.26
C HIS A 293 6.52 10.77 30.18
N VAL A 294 7.31 11.35 29.28
CA VAL A 294 8.09 10.59 28.30
C VAL A 294 9.02 9.61 29.02
N LYS A 295 9.78 10.06 30.02
CA LYS A 295 10.68 9.17 30.78
C LYS A 295 9.98 8.03 31.52
N THR A 296 8.73 8.21 31.95
CA THR A 296 7.97 7.22 32.72
C THR A 296 7.04 6.35 31.86
N SER A 297 6.71 6.77 30.64
CA SER A 297 5.88 6.02 29.68
C SER A 297 6.69 5.15 28.72
N LEU A 298 8.00 5.35 28.65
CA LEU A 298 8.90 4.38 28.02
C LEU A 298 8.92 3.10 28.87
N PRO A 299 8.54 1.93 28.31
CA PRO A 299 8.69 0.68 29.03
C PRO A 299 10.17 0.48 29.39
N PRO A 300 10.50 -0.07 30.57
CA PRO A 300 11.86 -0.44 30.88
C PRO A 300 12.34 -1.37 29.76
N GLY A 301 13.35 -0.92 29.01
CA GLY A 301 13.97 -1.72 27.98
C GLY A 301 14.45 -3.05 28.57
N PRO A 302 14.56 -4.11 27.75
CA PRO A 302 15.01 -5.42 28.24
C PRO A 302 16.34 -5.26 28.98
N SER A 303 16.45 -5.89 30.14
CA SER A 303 17.67 -5.84 30.93
C SER A 303 18.85 -6.37 30.11
N THR A 304 20.06 -5.93 30.43
CA THR A 304 21.27 -6.44 29.75
C THR A 304 21.38 -7.96 29.82
N GLN A 305 20.82 -8.58 30.87
CA GLN A 305 20.77 -10.03 31.05
C GLN A 305 19.72 -10.71 30.16
N GLU A 306 18.56 -10.08 29.95
CA GLU A 306 17.53 -10.54 29.00
C GLU A 306 18.03 -10.47 27.55
N LEU A 307 18.75 -9.40 27.18
CA LEU A 307 19.34 -9.29 25.84
C LEU A 307 20.39 -10.39 25.58
N LEU A 308 21.20 -10.73 26.57
CA LEU A 308 22.15 -11.84 26.46
C LEU A 308 21.44 -13.19 26.38
N GLN A 309 20.34 -13.39 27.09
CA GLN A 309 19.53 -14.61 26.97
C GLN A 309 18.84 -14.73 25.62
N ILE A 310 18.29 -13.64 25.08
CA ILE A 310 17.69 -13.60 23.74
C ILE A 310 18.74 -13.90 22.68
N ARG A 311 19.95 -13.33 22.80
CA ARG A 311 21.05 -13.64 21.89
C ARG A 311 21.45 -15.11 21.97
N ALA A 312 21.61 -15.64 23.18
CA ALA A 312 21.99 -17.03 23.39
C ALA A 312 20.93 -18.02 22.89
N SER A 313 19.64 -17.70 23.05
CA SER A 313 18.55 -18.53 22.54
C SER A 313 18.51 -18.54 21.01
N GLN A 314 18.68 -17.38 20.37
CA GLN A 314 18.76 -17.27 18.92
C GLN A 314 19.97 -18.00 18.33
N GLU A 315 21.15 -17.86 18.96
CA GLU A 315 22.36 -18.58 18.52
C GLU A 315 22.20 -20.10 18.66
N LYS A 316 21.50 -20.56 19.70
CA LYS A 316 21.19 -21.98 19.89
C LYS A 316 20.22 -22.50 18.82
N GLU A 317 19.12 -21.77 18.59
CA GLU A 317 18.12 -22.12 17.57
C GLU A 317 18.74 -22.18 16.16
N GLN A 318 19.61 -21.22 15.82
CA GLN A 318 20.32 -21.23 14.55
C GLN A 318 21.26 -22.44 14.41
N LYS A 319 22.00 -22.79 15.47
CA LYS A 319 22.87 -23.98 15.46
C LYS A 319 22.07 -25.27 15.29
N ASP A 320 20.94 -25.39 15.98
CA ASP A 320 20.09 -26.57 15.89
C ASP A 320 19.46 -26.70 14.49
N ASN A 321 18.96 -25.59 13.92
CA ASN A 321 18.39 -25.56 12.56
C ASN A 321 19.43 -25.91 11.49
N LEU A 322 20.63 -25.30 11.56
CA LEU A 322 21.72 -25.62 10.65
C LEU A 322 22.18 -27.07 10.81
N GLY A 323 22.25 -27.57 12.04
CA GLY A 323 22.61 -28.96 12.32
C GLY A 323 21.61 -29.95 11.73
N GLN A 324 20.31 -29.66 11.79
CA GLN A 324 19.27 -30.48 11.16
C GLN A 324 19.34 -30.44 9.63
N ALA A 325 19.54 -29.26 9.05
CA ALA A 325 19.67 -29.10 7.59
C ALA A 325 20.90 -29.85 7.05
N LEU A 326 22.03 -29.78 7.75
CA LEU A 326 23.25 -30.52 7.39
C LEU A 326 23.04 -32.03 7.47
N LYS A 327 22.34 -32.54 8.49
CA LYS A 327 21.99 -33.96 8.60
C LYS A 327 21.06 -34.43 7.48
N GLN A 328 20.10 -33.60 7.07
CA GLN A 328 19.23 -33.91 5.94
C GLN A 328 20.02 -34.00 4.64
N LEU A 329 20.92 -33.05 4.39
CA LEU A 329 21.83 -33.09 3.23
C LEU A 329 22.73 -34.32 3.24
N GLU A 330 23.31 -34.65 4.39
CA GLU A 330 24.15 -35.85 4.54
C GLU A 330 23.36 -37.13 4.22
N ASN A 331 22.11 -37.23 4.68
CA ASN A 331 21.24 -38.37 4.39
C ASN A 331 20.87 -38.47 2.91
N VAL A 332 20.57 -37.33 2.25
CA VAL A 332 20.30 -37.29 0.81
C VAL A 332 21.54 -37.72 0.01
N LEU A 333 22.72 -37.25 0.41
CA LEU A 333 23.98 -37.64 -0.23
C LEU A 333 24.27 -39.13 -0.04
N LYS A 334 24.07 -39.69 1.16
CA LYS A 334 24.19 -41.13 1.40
C LYS A 334 23.22 -41.94 0.54
N GLN A 335 21.96 -41.52 0.45
CA GLN A 335 20.97 -42.18 -0.41
C GLN A 335 21.33 -42.10 -1.90
N ALA A 336 21.87 -40.96 -2.35
CA ALA A 336 22.34 -40.81 -3.71
C ALA A 336 23.55 -41.74 -3.99
N LEU A 337 24.52 -41.78 -3.08
CA LEU A 337 25.68 -42.65 -3.17
C LEU A 337 25.31 -44.14 -3.16
N GLU A 338 24.30 -44.55 -2.40
CA GLU A 338 23.78 -45.93 -2.43
C GLU A 338 22.99 -46.25 -3.71
N ARG A 339 22.39 -45.24 -4.36
CA ARG A 339 21.63 -45.40 -5.62
C ARG A 339 22.52 -45.41 -6.85
N ILE A 340 23.67 -44.75 -6.83
CA ILE A 340 24.58 -44.67 -7.98
C ILE A 340 25.01 -46.06 -8.49
N PRO A 341 25.46 -47.02 -7.65
CA PRO A 341 25.82 -48.36 -8.11
C PRO A 341 24.61 -49.13 -8.66
N LYS A 342 23.42 -48.92 -8.10
CA LYS A 342 22.18 -49.55 -8.59
C LYS A 342 21.78 -48.99 -9.96
N LEU A 343 21.93 -47.68 -10.17
CA LEU A 343 21.71 -47.05 -11.46
C LEU A 343 22.76 -47.45 -12.48
N GLN A 344 24.03 -47.54 -12.09
CA GLN A 344 25.10 -48.05 -12.94
C GLN A 344 24.82 -49.51 -13.34
N GLY A 345 24.44 -50.36 -12.39
CA GLY A 345 24.01 -51.74 -12.67
C GLY A 345 22.81 -51.80 -13.60
N VAL A 346 21.76 -50.99 -13.38
CA VAL A 346 20.61 -50.94 -14.29
C VAL A 346 20.99 -50.44 -15.68
N VAL A 347 21.92 -49.49 -15.78
CA VAL A 347 22.40 -48.98 -17.08
C VAL A 347 23.30 -50.00 -17.79
N GLU A 348 24.12 -50.75 -17.06
CA GLU A 348 24.92 -51.86 -17.57
C GLU A 348 24.02 -53.04 -18.00
N ASP A 349 23.06 -53.44 -17.17
CA ASP A 349 22.04 -54.45 -17.46
C ASP A 349 21.18 -54.05 -18.68
N TRP A 350 20.87 -52.76 -18.80
CA TRP A 350 20.18 -52.22 -19.97
C TRP A 350 21.05 -52.27 -21.23
N TRP A 351 22.37 -52.14 -21.10
CA TRP A 351 23.31 -52.31 -22.21
C TRP A 351 23.49 -53.77 -22.63
N GLU A 352 23.49 -54.70 -21.67
CA GLU A 352 23.61 -56.15 -21.93
C GLU A 352 22.29 -56.78 -22.41
N GLN A 353 21.13 -56.28 -21.96
CA GLN A 353 19.79 -56.75 -22.38
C GLN A 353 18.78 -55.60 -22.57
N PRO A 354 18.92 -54.79 -23.63
CA PRO A 354 17.99 -53.69 -23.88
C PRO A 354 16.59 -54.24 -24.24
N GLY A 355 15.63 -54.08 -23.33
CA GLY A 355 14.20 -54.11 -23.63
C GLY A 355 13.47 -55.46 -23.64
N GLN A 356 14.13 -56.60 -23.40
CA GLN A 356 13.43 -57.90 -23.44
C GLN A 356 12.54 -58.19 -22.21
N ALA A 357 12.85 -57.59 -21.05
CA ALA A 357 12.11 -57.81 -19.80
C ALA A 357 11.25 -56.62 -19.36
N ALA A 358 11.49 -55.41 -19.89
CA ALA A 358 10.78 -54.19 -19.48
C ALA A 358 9.39 -54.02 -20.12
N LEU A 359 9.06 -54.84 -21.14
CA LEU A 359 7.82 -54.78 -21.92
C LEU A 359 7.02 -56.09 -21.82
N SER A 360 7.11 -56.79 -20.69
CA SER A 360 6.38 -58.06 -20.46
C SER A 360 4.85 -57.88 -20.49
N GLU A 361 4.35 -56.68 -20.20
CA GLU A 361 2.92 -56.36 -20.12
C GLU A 361 2.36 -55.65 -21.38
N GLU A 362 3.20 -55.24 -22.32
CA GLU A 362 2.71 -54.63 -23.57
C GLU A 362 2.19 -55.70 -24.54
N LEU A 363 0.87 -55.68 -24.79
CA LEU A 363 0.18 -56.58 -25.70
C LEU A 363 0.34 -56.10 -27.14
N CYS A 364 1.20 -56.76 -27.92
CA CYS A 364 1.30 -56.55 -29.35
C CYS A 364 0.34 -57.49 -30.09
N GLN A 365 -0.68 -56.92 -30.73
CA GLN A 365 -1.78 -57.65 -31.37
C GLN A 365 -2.55 -58.58 -30.41
N GLY A 366 -2.72 -58.14 -29.15
CA GLY A 366 -3.48 -58.88 -28.14
C GLY A 366 -2.75 -60.05 -27.50
N LEU A 367 -1.46 -60.26 -27.78
CA LEU A 367 -0.63 -61.31 -27.20
C LEU A 367 0.62 -60.72 -26.55
N SER A 368 1.03 -61.27 -25.41
CA SER A 368 2.24 -60.86 -24.70
C SER A 368 3.50 -61.48 -25.31
N LEU A 369 4.68 -60.89 -25.04
CA LEU A 369 5.96 -61.38 -25.55
C LEU A 369 6.22 -62.89 -25.26
N PRO A 370 5.89 -63.44 -24.06
CA PRO A 370 6.01 -64.88 -23.80
C PRO A 370 5.08 -65.74 -24.67
N GLN A 371 3.87 -65.25 -24.97
CA GLN A 371 2.91 -65.96 -25.81
C GLN A 371 3.34 -65.98 -27.28
N TRP A 372 3.94 -64.88 -27.74
CA TRP A 372 4.58 -64.83 -29.05
C TRP A 372 5.76 -65.79 -29.17
N ARG A 373 6.63 -65.86 -28.15
CA ARG A 373 7.74 -66.84 -28.11
C ARG A 373 7.23 -68.28 -28.13
N LEU A 374 6.17 -68.59 -27.38
CA LEU A 374 5.58 -69.93 -27.37
C LEU A 374 5.01 -70.32 -28.75
N ARG A 375 4.29 -69.40 -29.40
CA ARG A 375 3.77 -69.62 -30.76
C ARG A 375 4.88 -69.80 -31.79
N TRP A 376 5.96 -69.04 -31.66
CA TRP A 376 7.11 -69.17 -32.54
C TRP A 376 7.78 -70.54 -32.40
N VAL A 377 8.00 -71.00 -31.16
CA VAL A 377 8.58 -72.33 -30.90
C VAL A 377 7.66 -73.46 -31.41
N GLN A 378 6.34 -73.31 -31.27
CA GLN A 378 5.38 -74.28 -31.81
C GLN A 378 5.36 -74.29 -33.34
N ALA A 379 5.41 -73.12 -33.99
CA ALA A 379 5.51 -73.03 -35.44
C ALA A 379 6.84 -73.59 -35.97
N GLN A 380 7.94 -73.37 -35.25
CA GLN A 380 9.25 -73.92 -35.56
C GLN A 380 9.26 -75.46 -35.43
N GLY A 381 8.64 -76.01 -34.39
CA GLY A 381 8.47 -77.45 -34.24
C GLY A 381 7.59 -78.06 -35.33
N ALA A 382 6.52 -77.38 -35.75
CA ALA A 382 5.67 -77.83 -36.86
C ALA A 382 6.41 -77.79 -38.21
N LEU A 383 7.25 -76.79 -38.45
CA LEU A 383 8.10 -76.71 -39.65
C LEU A 383 9.19 -77.80 -39.65
N GLN A 384 9.74 -78.16 -38.50
CA GLN A 384 10.70 -79.26 -38.37
C GLN A 384 10.10 -80.65 -38.53
N GLN A 385 8.77 -80.80 -38.44
CA GLN A 385 8.05 -82.05 -38.74
C GLN A 385 7.59 -82.16 -40.20
N LEU A 386 7.65 -81.05 -40.96
CA LEU A 386 7.30 -80.98 -42.38
C LEU A 386 8.52 -81.06 -43.31
N CYS A 387 9.74 -81.07 -42.74
CA CYS A 387 10.98 -81.48 -43.37
C CYS A 387 11.36 -82.86 -42.84
#